data_AF-A0A3D2KMP0-F1
#
_entry.id   AF-A0A3D2KMP0-F1
#
_cell.length_a   1.000
_cell.length_b   1.000
_cell.length_c   1.000
_cell.angle_alpha   90.00
_cell.angle_beta   90.00
_cell.angle_gamma   90.00
#
_symmetry.space_group_name_H-M   'P 1'
#
loop_
_entity.id
_entity.type
_entity.pdbx_description
1 polymer ?
#
loop_
_entity_poly.entity_id
_entity_poly.type
_entity_poly.pdbx_seq_one_letter_code
_entity_poly.pdbx_strand_id
1 'polypeptide(L)'
;MRDALEFVNSKDIREHLRKLDYQFNSMELAWLVWQSRTVSFGEKMNTWMDMLEMSDYKIRNSRQEVVWDSMQEMISLYYYTVIQIRREFFEQRGDYVYMYRILRAGETDWENDFCNVYKDPEQCKDAAEKEINGKEDWKYQLRRQNMDNPEEYILLSYMGKDTLEYADKSPLSEEEDRILNQGFQNMWIYFPTPFHKGDIVKINDGHNSSKAFVLDRLCTDDASDYLHERGTMQDMYVRGYFVDEDGGVQQKTVCCYMDLEYEEQADDIYEPEERIEKVISMYLQGRVGLDFLLSIYRRILLKRDSDKVPLNQWFEKELLIEAGVEKRRFDW
;
A
#
# COMPACT_ATOMS: atom_id res chain seq x y z
N MET A 1 -9.67 -2.89 -25.28
CA MET A 1 -8.69 -3.16 -24.22
C MET A 1 -7.83 -1.92 -23.93
N ARG A 2 -7.93 -1.42 -22.69
CA ARG A 2 -7.07 -0.38 -22.11
C ARG A 2 -5.63 -0.90 -21.99
N ASP A 3 -4.64 -0.01 -21.90
CA ASP A 3 -3.27 -0.42 -21.60
C ASP A 3 -3.21 -1.08 -20.21
N ALA A 4 -2.77 -2.34 -20.14
CA ALA A 4 -2.64 -3.11 -18.91
C ALA A 4 -1.74 -2.42 -17.87
N LEU A 5 -0.78 -1.61 -18.33
CA LEU A 5 0.12 -0.84 -17.47
C LEU A 5 -0.62 0.23 -16.64
N GLU A 6 -1.81 0.66 -17.05
CA GLU A 6 -2.60 1.64 -16.28
C GLU A 6 -3.13 1.07 -14.95
N PHE A 7 -3.18 -0.26 -14.82
CA PHE A 7 -3.59 -0.95 -13.59
C PHE A 7 -2.43 -1.14 -12.58
N VAL A 8 -1.18 -0.93 -13.01
CA VAL A 8 -0.01 -1.01 -12.12
C VAL A 8 0.05 0.25 -11.27
N ASN A 9 -0.03 0.12 -9.94
CA ASN A 9 -0.11 1.26 -9.03
C ASN A 9 1.22 2.03 -8.97
N SER A 10 2.34 1.32 -8.74
CA SER A 10 3.69 1.90 -8.69
C SER A 10 4.12 2.54 -10.01
N LYS A 11 4.57 3.80 -9.96
CA LYS A 11 5.10 4.50 -11.14
C LYS A 11 6.37 3.85 -11.69
N ASP A 12 7.26 3.39 -10.80
CA ASP A 12 8.57 2.85 -11.17
C ASP A 12 8.45 1.46 -11.79
N ILE A 13 7.58 0.61 -11.23
CA ILE A 13 7.27 -0.71 -11.82
C ILE A 13 6.57 -0.51 -13.16
N ARG A 14 5.59 0.40 -13.25
CA ARG A 14 4.90 0.71 -14.51
C ARG A 14 5.88 1.13 -15.60
N GLU A 15 6.82 2.01 -15.29
CA GLU A 15 7.85 2.45 -16.25
C GLU A 15 8.80 1.31 -16.63
N HIS A 16 9.19 0.47 -15.67
CA HIS A 16 10.04 -0.70 -15.92
C HIS A 16 9.37 -1.72 -16.85
N LEU A 17 8.12 -2.11 -16.56
CA LEU A 17 7.35 -3.04 -17.38
C LEU A 17 7.13 -2.49 -18.80
N ARG A 18 6.92 -1.17 -18.93
CA ARG A 18 6.86 -0.50 -20.24
C ARG A 18 8.16 -0.62 -21.02
N LYS A 19 9.31 -0.41 -20.37
CA LYS A 19 10.64 -0.54 -21.00
C LYS A 19 10.91 -1.97 -21.47
N LEU A 20 10.35 -2.96 -20.79
CA LEU A 20 10.47 -4.38 -21.15
C LEU A 20 9.50 -4.82 -22.26
N ASP A 21 8.56 -3.95 -22.67
CA ASP A 21 7.43 -4.34 -23.54
C ASP A 21 6.67 -5.57 -22.98
N TYR A 22 6.48 -5.58 -21.64
CA TYR A 22 5.96 -6.75 -20.92
C TYR A 22 4.54 -7.12 -21.37
N GLN A 23 4.35 -8.39 -21.71
CA GLN A 23 3.06 -8.93 -22.13
C GLN A 23 2.42 -9.69 -20.97
N PHE A 24 1.26 -9.21 -20.50
CA PHE A 24 0.54 -9.82 -19.40
C PHE A 24 -0.30 -11.01 -19.88
N ASN A 25 -0.23 -12.11 -19.16
CA ASN A 25 -1.22 -13.19 -19.28
C ASN A 25 -2.52 -12.82 -18.55
N SER A 26 -3.58 -13.62 -18.73
CA SER A 26 -4.89 -13.30 -18.15
C SER A 26 -4.91 -13.36 -16.62
N MET A 27 -4.09 -14.20 -15.98
CA MET A 27 -4.00 -14.26 -14.52
C MET A 27 -3.30 -13.03 -13.95
N GLU A 28 -2.20 -12.59 -14.57
CA GLU A 28 -1.50 -11.36 -14.22
C GLU A 28 -2.40 -10.14 -14.36
N LEU A 29 -3.08 -10.01 -15.51
CA LEU A 29 -4.00 -8.91 -15.76
C LEU A 29 -5.17 -8.95 -14.78
N ALA A 30 -5.67 -10.14 -14.45
CA ALA A 30 -6.79 -10.30 -13.51
C ALA A 30 -6.45 -9.71 -12.15
N TRP A 31 -5.30 -10.12 -11.62
CA TRP A 31 -4.83 -9.65 -10.33
C TRP A 31 -4.55 -8.14 -10.34
N LEU A 32 -3.95 -7.61 -11.41
CA LEU A 32 -3.69 -6.17 -11.57
C LEU A 32 -4.98 -5.35 -11.59
N VAL A 33 -6.00 -5.78 -12.34
CA VAL A 33 -7.30 -5.09 -12.39
C VAL A 33 -7.97 -5.10 -11.02
N TRP A 34 -7.92 -6.24 -10.32
CA TRP A 34 -8.47 -6.36 -8.96
C TRP A 34 -7.82 -5.36 -7.99
N GLN A 35 -6.49 -5.37 -7.89
CA GLN A 35 -5.73 -4.55 -6.92
C GLN A 35 -5.53 -3.08 -7.31
N SER A 36 -5.86 -2.70 -8.55
CA SER A 36 -5.65 -1.34 -9.05
C SER A 36 -6.45 -0.31 -8.24
N ARG A 37 -5.79 0.79 -7.88
CA ARG A 37 -6.39 1.90 -7.12
C ARG A 37 -6.53 3.18 -7.96
N THR A 38 -6.12 3.11 -9.21
CA THR A 38 -6.05 4.24 -10.16
C THR A 38 -7.23 4.27 -11.14
N VAL A 39 -8.08 3.25 -11.12
CA VAL A 39 -9.17 3.05 -12.09
C VAL A 39 -10.50 2.83 -11.39
N SER A 40 -11.57 3.35 -11.97
CA SER A 40 -12.92 3.20 -11.42
C SER A 40 -13.41 1.75 -11.48
N PHE A 41 -14.38 1.40 -10.62
CA PHE A 41 -14.98 0.07 -10.61
C PHE A 41 -15.63 -0.31 -11.96
N GLY A 42 -16.22 0.66 -12.67
CA GLY A 42 -16.79 0.45 -14.00
C GLY A 42 -15.72 0.15 -15.06
N GLU A 43 -14.56 0.80 -14.99
CA GLU A 43 -13.44 0.51 -15.91
C GLU A 43 -12.82 -0.85 -15.63
N LYS A 44 -12.72 -1.25 -14.36
CA LYS A 44 -12.36 -2.64 -13.99
C LYS A 44 -13.30 -3.61 -14.71
N MET A 45 -14.62 -3.42 -14.60
CA MET A 45 -15.63 -4.27 -15.25
C MET A 45 -15.43 -4.40 -16.76
N ASN A 46 -15.25 -3.28 -17.46
CA ASN A 46 -15.07 -3.31 -18.91
C ASN A 46 -13.82 -4.12 -19.30
N THR A 47 -12.74 -3.99 -18.52
CA THR A 47 -11.51 -4.74 -18.76
C THR A 47 -11.70 -6.23 -18.52
N TRP A 48 -12.44 -6.60 -17.48
CA TRP A 48 -12.80 -8.00 -17.22
C TRP A 48 -13.61 -8.62 -18.37
N MET A 49 -14.55 -7.88 -18.95
CA MET A 49 -15.33 -8.38 -20.10
C MET A 49 -14.42 -8.64 -21.31
N ASP A 50 -13.44 -7.76 -21.56
CA ASP A 50 -12.41 -7.98 -22.59
C ASP A 50 -11.54 -9.23 -22.28
N MET A 51 -11.33 -9.56 -20.99
CA MET A 51 -10.52 -10.71 -20.56
C MET A 51 -11.20 -12.07 -20.75
N LEU A 52 -12.53 -12.13 -20.89
CA LEU A 52 -13.25 -13.38 -21.15
C LEU A 52 -12.81 -14.05 -22.46
N GLU A 53 -12.22 -13.29 -23.37
CA GLU A 53 -11.68 -13.79 -24.64
C GLU A 53 -10.25 -14.38 -24.50
N MET A 54 -9.61 -14.25 -23.33
CA MET A 54 -8.27 -14.78 -23.05
C MET A 54 -8.31 -16.22 -22.50
N SER A 55 -7.15 -16.86 -22.42
CA SER A 55 -6.98 -18.19 -21.83
C SER A 55 -7.51 -18.25 -20.40
N ASP A 56 -8.25 -19.32 -20.07
CA ASP A 56 -8.75 -19.58 -18.72
C ASP A 56 -7.78 -20.46 -17.91
N TYR A 57 -7.80 -20.31 -16.59
CA TYR A 57 -6.85 -20.95 -15.66
C TYR A 57 -7.56 -21.56 -14.46
N LYS A 58 -7.02 -22.68 -13.96
CA LYS A 58 -7.43 -23.23 -12.66
C LYS A 58 -6.71 -22.48 -11.55
N ILE A 59 -7.45 -22.06 -10.53
CA ILE A 59 -6.87 -21.43 -9.34
C ILE A 59 -6.69 -22.48 -8.26
N ARG A 60 -5.47 -22.55 -7.71
CA ARG A 60 -5.11 -23.48 -6.64
C ARG A 60 -4.78 -22.70 -5.36
N ASN A 61 -5.02 -23.31 -4.21
CA ASN A 61 -4.54 -22.77 -2.93
C ASN A 61 -3.09 -23.18 -2.66
N SER A 62 -2.55 -22.70 -1.54
CA SER A 62 -1.21 -23.07 -1.05
C SER A 62 -1.01 -24.57 -0.76
N ARG A 63 -2.08 -25.37 -0.74
CA ARG A 63 -2.04 -26.84 -0.62
C ARG A 63 -2.11 -27.57 -1.96
N GLN A 64 -2.07 -26.84 -3.09
CA GLN A 64 -2.23 -27.36 -4.46
C GLN A 64 -3.63 -27.89 -4.79
N GLU A 65 -4.61 -27.69 -3.92
CA GLU A 65 -5.98 -28.09 -4.17
C GLU A 65 -6.61 -27.10 -5.14
N VAL A 66 -7.35 -27.61 -6.14
CA VAL A 66 -8.11 -26.75 -7.05
C VAL A 66 -9.24 -26.12 -6.26
N VAL A 67 -9.18 -24.80 -6.10
CA VAL A 67 -10.25 -24.02 -5.47
C VAL A 67 -11.21 -23.51 -6.53
N TRP A 68 -10.72 -23.17 -7.72
CA TRP A 68 -11.58 -22.78 -8.83
C TRP A 68 -11.13 -23.50 -10.10
N ASP A 69 -12.07 -24.16 -10.76
CA ASP A 69 -11.83 -24.83 -12.04
C ASP A 69 -11.73 -23.83 -13.21
N SER A 70 -12.26 -22.62 -13.02
CA SER A 70 -12.18 -21.51 -13.97
C SER A 70 -11.91 -20.20 -13.23
N MET A 71 -10.91 -19.47 -13.69
CA MET A 71 -10.59 -18.13 -13.21
C MET A 71 -11.67 -17.15 -13.66
N GLN A 72 -12.17 -17.30 -14.89
CA GLN A 72 -13.26 -16.46 -15.42
C GLN A 72 -14.54 -16.60 -14.59
N GLU A 73 -14.90 -17.81 -14.16
CA GLU A 73 -16.03 -18.03 -13.26
C GLU A 73 -15.79 -17.35 -11.89
N MET A 74 -14.59 -17.50 -11.33
CA MET A 74 -14.20 -16.87 -10.07
C MET A 74 -14.32 -15.34 -10.15
N ILE A 75 -13.76 -14.72 -11.19
CA ILE A 75 -13.85 -13.27 -11.44
C ILE A 75 -15.32 -12.84 -11.56
N SER A 76 -16.11 -13.58 -12.34
CA SER A 76 -17.53 -13.29 -12.55
C SER A 76 -18.30 -13.32 -11.25
N LEU A 77 -18.03 -14.31 -10.40
CA LEU A 77 -18.64 -14.42 -9.07
C LEU A 77 -18.20 -13.28 -8.15
N TYR A 78 -16.90 -12.96 -8.10
CA TYR A 78 -16.39 -11.84 -7.28
C TYR A 78 -17.12 -10.55 -7.64
N TYR A 79 -17.17 -10.23 -8.92
CA TYR A 79 -17.78 -9.01 -9.41
C TYR A 79 -19.29 -8.98 -9.19
N TYR A 80 -19.97 -10.12 -9.44
CA TYR A 80 -21.39 -10.26 -9.13
C TYR A 80 -21.67 -9.99 -7.66
N THR A 81 -20.89 -10.60 -6.75
CA THR A 81 -21.02 -10.39 -5.30
C THR A 81 -20.82 -8.92 -4.92
N VAL A 82 -19.78 -8.26 -5.42
CA VAL A 82 -19.55 -6.83 -5.16
C VAL A 82 -20.69 -5.97 -5.69
N ILE A 83 -21.22 -6.24 -6.89
CA ILE A 83 -22.41 -5.56 -7.42
C ILE A 83 -23.62 -5.78 -6.54
N GLN A 84 -23.88 -7.00 -6.09
CA GLN A 84 -25.03 -7.30 -5.24
C GLN A 84 -24.93 -6.55 -3.92
N ILE A 85 -23.77 -6.57 -3.26
CA ILE A 85 -23.55 -5.82 -2.02
C ILE A 85 -23.77 -4.32 -2.24
N ARG A 86 -23.27 -3.77 -3.35
CA ARG A 86 -23.48 -2.35 -3.68
C ARG A 86 -24.94 -2.03 -3.96
N ARG A 87 -25.66 -2.87 -4.72
CA ARG A 87 -27.11 -2.71 -4.94
C ARG A 87 -27.88 -2.81 -3.64
N GLU A 88 -27.53 -3.77 -2.79
CA GLU A 88 -28.12 -3.94 -1.48
C GLU A 88 -27.94 -2.66 -0.65
N PHE A 89 -26.76 -2.04 -0.69
CA PHE A 89 -26.49 -0.76 -0.02
C PHE A 89 -27.42 0.39 -0.47
N PHE A 90 -27.54 0.62 -1.79
CA PHE A 90 -28.22 1.82 -2.32
C PHE A 90 -29.71 1.63 -2.60
N GLU A 91 -30.14 0.42 -2.95
CA GLU A 91 -31.47 0.17 -3.51
C GLU A 91 -32.43 -0.50 -2.51
N GLN A 92 -31.91 -1.28 -1.56
CA GLN A 92 -32.77 -1.98 -0.59
C GLN A 92 -33.38 -1.00 0.40
N ARG A 93 -34.67 -1.17 0.65
CA ARG A 93 -35.43 -0.37 1.62
C ARG A 93 -35.68 -1.17 2.88
N GLY A 94 -35.65 -0.50 4.01
CA GLY A 94 -35.85 -1.07 5.34
C GLY A 94 -35.48 -0.06 6.42
N ASP A 95 -35.50 -0.52 7.67
CA ASP A 95 -35.11 0.27 8.84
C ASP A 95 -33.57 0.29 8.98
N TYR A 96 -32.94 0.99 8.04
CA TYR A 96 -31.49 1.15 7.97
C TYR A 96 -31.08 2.60 8.25
N VAL A 97 -29.88 2.73 8.82
CA VAL A 97 -29.16 3.99 8.94
C VAL A 97 -27.87 3.94 8.13
N TYR A 98 -27.47 5.10 7.61
CA TYR A 98 -26.29 5.26 6.77
C TYR A 98 -25.31 6.22 7.43
N MET A 99 -24.04 5.87 7.45
CA MET A 99 -22.99 6.64 8.10
C MET A 99 -21.74 6.62 7.22
N TYR A 100 -20.83 7.56 7.43
CA TYR A 100 -19.52 7.51 6.79
C TYR A 100 -18.40 7.90 7.74
N ARG A 101 -17.18 7.55 7.34
CA ARG A 101 -15.92 8.01 7.94
C ARG A 101 -14.89 8.28 6.85
N ILE A 102 -13.91 9.12 7.15
CA ILE A 102 -12.91 9.60 6.20
C ILE A 102 -11.52 9.32 6.74
N LEU A 103 -10.59 9.01 5.85
CA LEU A 103 -9.18 8.89 6.16
C LEU A 103 -8.42 9.80 5.19
N ARG A 104 -7.75 10.82 5.72
CA ARG A 104 -7.00 11.79 4.91
C ARG A 104 -5.61 11.25 4.58
N ALA A 105 -5.07 11.66 3.45
CA ALA A 105 -3.74 11.25 3.03
C ALA A 105 -2.69 11.52 4.12
N GLY A 106 -1.86 10.52 4.42
CA GLY A 106 -0.84 10.60 5.47
C GLY A 106 -1.34 10.28 6.89
N GLU A 107 -2.65 10.15 7.11
CA GLU A 107 -3.22 9.87 8.44
C GLU A 107 -3.44 8.36 8.65
N THR A 108 -3.41 7.94 9.92
CA THR A 108 -3.72 6.55 10.32
C THR A 108 -5.10 6.41 10.95
N ASP A 109 -5.66 7.52 11.45
CA ASP A 109 -6.87 7.54 12.23
C ASP A 109 -8.04 8.04 11.39
N TRP A 110 -9.16 7.31 11.46
CA TRP A 110 -10.38 7.69 10.73
C TRP A 110 -11.08 8.86 11.41
N GLU A 111 -11.40 9.89 10.64
CA GLU A 111 -12.26 10.99 11.04
C GLU A 111 -13.73 10.67 10.84
N ASN A 112 -14.59 11.41 11.56
CA ASN A 112 -16.04 11.27 11.53
C ASN A 112 -16.55 9.85 11.85
N ASP A 113 -15.71 8.97 12.43
CA ASP A 113 -15.90 7.53 12.76
C ASP A 113 -17.37 7.07 12.92
N PHE A 114 -18.10 7.02 11.80
CA PHE A 114 -19.53 6.80 11.71
C PHE A 114 -20.43 7.64 12.64
N CYS A 115 -20.03 8.88 12.97
CA CYS A 115 -20.75 9.76 13.88
C CYS A 115 -21.98 10.43 13.24
N ASN A 116 -21.90 10.77 11.95
CA ASN A 116 -22.99 11.41 11.23
C ASN A 116 -23.96 10.37 10.64
N VAL A 117 -25.24 10.45 11.05
CA VAL A 117 -26.29 9.49 10.68
C VAL A 117 -27.24 10.07 9.65
N TYR A 118 -27.46 9.32 8.57
CA TYR A 118 -28.33 9.64 7.44
C TYR A 118 -29.40 8.55 7.28
N LYS A 119 -30.56 8.93 6.76
CA LYS A 119 -31.66 7.99 6.43
C LYS A 119 -31.65 7.54 4.98
N ASP A 120 -30.87 8.21 4.14
CA ASP A 120 -30.80 7.98 2.71
C ASP A 120 -29.33 7.73 2.30
N PRO A 121 -29.06 6.66 1.52
CA PRO A 121 -27.69 6.32 1.14
C PRO A 121 -27.04 7.34 0.22
N GLU A 122 -27.82 7.99 -0.67
CA GLU A 122 -27.27 9.00 -1.60
C GLU A 122 -26.89 10.25 -0.83
N GLN A 123 -27.72 10.71 0.10
CA GLN A 123 -27.36 11.84 0.98
C GLN A 123 -26.09 11.56 1.82
N CYS A 124 -25.93 10.32 2.29
CA CYS A 124 -24.73 9.90 3.01
C CYS A 124 -23.49 9.94 2.12
N LYS A 125 -23.61 9.43 0.88
CA LYS A 125 -22.51 9.43 -0.11
C LYS A 125 -22.14 10.84 -0.54
N ASP A 126 -23.13 11.68 -0.85
CA ASP A 126 -22.93 13.08 -1.22
C ASP A 126 -22.21 13.87 -0.11
N ALA A 127 -22.53 13.60 1.15
CA ALA A 127 -21.86 14.22 2.29
C ALA A 127 -20.37 13.81 2.36
N ALA A 128 -20.08 12.52 2.21
CA ALA A 128 -18.70 12.02 2.20
C ALA A 128 -17.89 12.57 1.02
N GLU A 129 -18.45 12.56 -0.19
CA GLU A 129 -17.80 13.08 -1.39
C GLU A 129 -17.55 14.59 -1.31
N LYS A 130 -18.47 15.34 -0.70
CA LYS A 130 -18.29 16.78 -0.46
C LYS A 130 -17.14 17.06 0.49
N GLU A 131 -16.95 16.23 1.51
CA GLU A 131 -15.86 16.40 2.49
C GLU A 131 -14.51 16.01 1.91
N ILE A 132 -14.43 14.96 1.08
CA ILE A 132 -13.22 14.64 0.31
C ILE A 132 -12.89 15.70 -0.73
N ASN A 133 -13.90 16.38 -1.29
CA ASN A 133 -13.73 17.50 -2.22
C ASN A 133 -12.76 17.19 -3.39
N GLY A 134 -12.88 15.98 -3.95
CA GLY A 134 -12.09 15.54 -5.10
C GLY A 134 -10.62 15.21 -4.82
N LYS A 135 -10.21 15.06 -3.56
CA LYS A 135 -8.88 14.55 -3.21
C LYS A 135 -8.76 13.07 -3.55
N GLU A 136 -7.88 12.73 -4.50
CA GLU A 136 -7.73 11.37 -5.03
C GLU A 136 -7.00 10.42 -4.05
N ASP A 137 -6.20 10.97 -3.16
CA ASP A 137 -5.38 10.28 -2.14
C ASP A 137 -6.11 10.07 -0.80
N TRP A 138 -7.35 10.53 -0.69
CA TRP A 138 -8.20 10.34 0.49
C TRP A 138 -9.06 9.10 0.34
N LYS A 139 -9.41 8.48 1.46
CA LYS A 139 -10.34 7.35 1.52
C LYS A 139 -11.61 7.75 2.28
N TYR A 140 -12.73 7.15 1.90
CA TYR A 140 -13.95 7.18 2.70
C TYR A 140 -14.60 5.81 2.74
N GLN A 141 -15.30 5.56 3.83
CA GLN A 141 -16.10 4.37 4.00
C GLN A 141 -17.55 4.75 4.25
N LEU A 142 -18.45 4.10 3.52
CA LEU A 142 -19.88 4.17 3.73
C LEU A 142 -20.33 2.93 4.47
N ARG A 143 -21.13 3.10 5.52
CA ARG A 143 -21.72 2.02 6.30
C ARG A 143 -23.23 2.12 6.28
N ARG A 144 -23.90 1.02 5.92
CA ARG A 144 -25.34 0.81 6.12
C ARG A 144 -25.50 -0.15 7.27
N GLN A 145 -26.32 0.17 8.27
CA GLN A 145 -26.55 -0.69 9.43
C GLN A 145 -28.04 -0.85 9.69
N ASN A 146 -28.48 -2.07 9.99
CA ASN A 146 -29.84 -2.37 10.39
C ASN A 146 -30.11 -1.83 11.81
N MET A 147 -31.26 -1.17 12.01
CA MET A 147 -31.62 -0.58 13.31
C MET A 147 -32.02 -1.62 14.36
N ASP A 148 -32.64 -2.71 13.94
CA ASP A 148 -33.10 -3.78 14.84
C ASP A 148 -31.99 -4.80 15.13
N ASN A 149 -31.08 -4.98 14.16
CA ASN A 149 -29.93 -5.88 14.29
C ASN A 149 -28.62 -5.18 13.89
N PRO A 150 -27.95 -4.45 14.79
CA PRO A 150 -26.74 -3.69 14.47
C PRO A 150 -25.55 -4.53 13.98
N GLU A 151 -25.57 -5.85 14.19
CA GLU A 151 -24.57 -6.77 13.65
C GLU A 151 -24.74 -6.99 12.13
N GLU A 152 -25.93 -6.71 11.60
CA GLU A 152 -26.22 -6.69 10.16
C GLU A 152 -25.81 -5.34 9.56
N TYR A 153 -24.78 -5.36 8.73
CA TYR A 153 -24.27 -4.14 8.07
C TYR A 153 -23.69 -4.42 6.70
N ILE A 154 -23.56 -3.35 5.91
CA ILE A 154 -22.74 -3.30 4.70
C ILE A 154 -21.70 -2.20 4.87
N LEU A 155 -20.48 -2.45 4.43
CA LEU A 155 -19.38 -1.48 4.39
C LEU A 155 -18.83 -1.39 2.96
N LEU A 156 -18.76 -0.18 2.42
CA LEU A 156 -18.14 0.11 1.12
C LEU A 156 -16.97 1.08 1.33
N SER A 157 -15.77 0.73 0.86
CA SER A 157 -14.57 1.57 0.95
C SER A 157 -14.17 2.08 -0.42
N TYR A 158 -13.96 3.39 -0.50
CA TYR A 158 -13.61 4.09 -1.72
C TYR A 158 -12.31 4.88 -1.52
N MET A 159 -11.49 4.90 -2.56
CA MET A 159 -10.36 5.81 -2.72
C MET A 159 -10.75 6.91 -3.71
N GLY A 160 -10.38 8.15 -3.38
CA GLY A 160 -10.73 9.32 -4.15
C GLY A 160 -12.24 9.49 -4.26
N LYS A 161 -12.74 9.69 -5.48
CA LYS A 161 -14.15 9.95 -5.72
C LYS A 161 -15.00 8.70 -6.01
N ASP A 162 -14.47 7.71 -6.72
CA ASP A 162 -15.28 6.58 -7.23
C ASP A 162 -14.50 5.26 -7.38
N THR A 163 -13.26 5.20 -6.89
CA THR A 163 -12.49 3.94 -6.93
C THR A 163 -12.90 3.07 -5.76
N LEU A 164 -13.81 2.12 -6.00
CA LEU A 164 -14.18 1.11 -4.99
C LEU A 164 -12.97 0.19 -4.74
N GLU A 165 -12.42 0.28 -3.53
CA GLU A 165 -11.34 -0.60 -3.08
C GLU A 165 -11.88 -1.91 -2.50
N TYR A 166 -12.97 -1.82 -1.74
CA TYR A 166 -13.45 -2.93 -0.93
C TYR A 166 -14.96 -2.84 -0.67
N ALA A 167 -15.62 -4.00 -0.62
CA ALA A 167 -17.02 -4.14 -0.26
C ALA A 167 -17.17 -5.34 0.67
N ASP A 168 -17.94 -5.16 1.74
CA ASP A 168 -18.14 -6.16 2.78
C ASP A 168 -19.54 -6.06 3.36
N LYS A 169 -19.99 -7.14 4.00
CA LYS A 169 -21.21 -7.15 4.78
C LYS A 169 -21.13 -8.15 5.90
N SER A 170 -22.03 -8.03 6.87
CA SER A 170 -22.23 -9.06 7.89
C SER A 170 -23.72 -9.36 7.98
N PRO A 171 -24.13 -10.65 8.05
CA PRO A 171 -23.29 -11.82 7.83
C PRO A 171 -22.92 -12.00 6.35
N LEU A 172 -21.74 -12.57 6.08
CA LEU A 172 -21.42 -13.17 4.78
C LEU A 172 -21.91 -14.62 4.75
N SER A 173 -22.44 -15.05 3.60
CA SER A 173 -22.52 -16.48 3.30
C SER A 173 -21.11 -17.06 3.08
N GLU A 174 -20.99 -18.40 3.19
CA GLU A 174 -19.71 -19.10 2.97
C GLU A 174 -19.14 -18.85 1.57
N GLU A 175 -20.00 -18.73 0.56
CA GLU A 175 -19.59 -18.43 -0.82
C GLU A 175 -19.08 -16.98 -0.96
N GLU A 176 -19.75 -16.02 -0.33
CA GLU A 176 -19.34 -14.61 -0.34
C GLU A 176 -18.01 -14.41 0.41
N ASP A 177 -17.84 -15.04 1.57
CA ASP A 177 -16.57 -15.00 2.32
C ASP A 177 -15.43 -15.60 1.50
N ARG A 178 -15.65 -16.78 0.91
CA ARG A 178 -14.66 -17.44 0.06
C ARG A 178 -14.24 -16.56 -1.11
N ILE A 179 -15.18 -15.91 -1.80
CA ILE A 179 -14.83 -15.13 -2.99
C ILE A 179 -14.20 -13.78 -2.65
N LEU A 180 -14.72 -13.06 -1.64
CA LEU A 180 -14.23 -11.73 -1.27
C LEU A 180 -12.89 -11.79 -0.54
N ASN A 181 -12.72 -12.76 0.37
CA ASN A 181 -11.55 -12.83 1.23
C ASN A 181 -10.48 -13.80 0.72
N GLN A 182 -10.83 -14.80 -0.10
CA GLN A 182 -9.88 -15.84 -0.54
C GLN A 182 -9.66 -15.89 -2.06
N GLY A 183 -10.52 -15.27 -2.87
CA GLY A 183 -10.49 -15.38 -4.33
C GLY A 183 -9.14 -15.00 -4.95
N PHE A 184 -8.80 -13.70 -4.88
CA PHE A 184 -7.52 -13.19 -5.39
C PHE A 184 -6.36 -13.35 -4.41
N GLN A 185 -6.63 -13.48 -3.11
CA GLN A 185 -5.57 -13.60 -2.10
C GLN A 185 -4.77 -14.91 -2.23
N ASN A 186 -5.36 -15.95 -2.81
CA ASN A 186 -4.69 -17.23 -3.07
C ASN A 186 -3.72 -17.20 -4.27
N MET A 187 -3.64 -16.09 -5.02
CA MET A 187 -2.74 -15.97 -6.16
C MET A 187 -1.37 -15.43 -5.74
N TRP A 188 -0.30 -16.06 -6.19
CA TRP A 188 1.04 -15.46 -6.22
C TRP A 188 1.45 -15.24 -7.66
N ILE A 189 1.83 -14.00 -7.95
CA ILE A 189 2.19 -13.59 -9.30
C ILE A 189 3.59 -12.98 -9.27
N TYR A 190 4.39 -13.40 -10.23
CA TYR A 190 5.72 -12.85 -10.45
C TYR A 190 5.63 -11.72 -11.47
N PHE A 191 5.99 -10.50 -11.07
CA PHE A 191 6.22 -9.38 -11.96
C PHE A 191 7.68 -8.97 -11.88
N PRO A 192 8.37 -8.73 -13.01
CA PRO A 192 9.71 -8.17 -12.98
C PRO A 192 9.66 -6.74 -12.44
N THR A 193 10.65 -6.38 -11.63
CA THR A 193 10.75 -5.05 -10.99
C THR A 193 12.13 -4.42 -11.25
N PRO A 194 12.24 -3.09 -11.18
CA PRO A 194 13.52 -2.41 -11.37
C PRO A 194 14.42 -2.44 -10.12
N PHE A 195 13.93 -2.91 -8.98
CA PHE A 195 14.58 -2.72 -7.68
C PHE A 195 15.64 -3.78 -7.38
N HIS A 196 16.70 -3.35 -6.70
CA HIS A 196 17.83 -4.18 -6.33
C HIS A 196 18.19 -4.02 -4.85
N LYS A 197 18.81 -5.05 -4.28
CA LYS A 197 19.35 -5.00 -2.93
C LYS A 197 20.22 -3.75 -2.70
N GLY A 198 19.89 -3.01 -1.65
CA GLY A 198 20.52 -1.77 -1.26
C GLY A 198 19.84 -0.52 -1.81
N ASP A 199 18.84 -0.64 -2.68
CA ASP A 199 18.03 0.51 -3.10
C ASP A 199 17.27 1.10 -1.92
N ILE A 200 17.11 2.43 -1.91
CA ILE A 200 16.29 3.15 -0.94
C ILE A 200 14.94 3.38 -1.58
N VAL A 201 13.91 2.78 -0.99
CA VAL A 201 12.58 2.67 -1.54
C VAL A 201 11.53 2.98 -0.49
N LYS A 202 10.29 3.17 -0.92
CA LYS A 202 9.12 3.29 -0.08
C LYS A 202 7.98 2.45 -0.64
N ILE A 203 6.97 2.19 0.19
CA ILE A 203 5.71 1.61 -0.24
C ILE A 203 4.71 2.75 -0.40
N ASN A 204 4.08 2.81 -1.56
CA ASN A 204 3.01 3.75 -1.85
C ASN A 204 1.71 2.97 -2.10
N ASP A 205 0.88 2.87 -1.06
CA ASP A 205 -0.42 2.19 -1.19
C ASP A 205 -1.51 3.10 -1.79
N GLY A 206 -1.13 4.25 -2.36
CA GLY A 206 -2.01 5.26 -2.93
C GLY A 206 -2.59 6.25 -1.91
N HIS A 207 -2.59 5.90 -0.62
CA HIS A 207 -3.12 6.75 0.44
C HIS A 207 -2.05 7.18 1.43
N ASN A 208 -1.19 6.24 1.81
CA ASN A 208 -0.02 6.47 2.63
C ASN A 208 1.23 6.02 1.88
N SER A 209 2.26 6.87 1.96
CA SER A 209 3.62 6.43 1.70
C SER A 209 4.20 5.95 3.01
N SER A 210 4.80 4.76 3.02
CA SER A 210 5.66 4.36 4.13
C SER A 210 6.81 5.36 4.27
N LYS A 211 7.45 5.39 5.45
CA LYS A 211 8.81 5.90 5.55
C LYS A 211 9.70 5.12 4.57
N ALA A 212 10.74 5.78 4.08
CA ALA A 212 11.76 5.14 3.29
C ALA A 212 12.41 3.99 4.07
N PHE A 213 12.95 3.03 3.33
CA PHE A 213 13.71 1.93 3.90
C PHE A 213 14.70 1.41 2.86
N VAL A 214 15.70 0.67 3.35
CA VAL A 214 16.71 0.06 2.47
C VAL A 214 16.29 -1.35 2.12
N LEU A 215 16.10 -1.62 0.82
CA LEU A 215 15.76 -2.92 0.28
C LEU A 215 16.88 -3.92 0.59
N ASP A 216 16.54 -5.04 1.21
CA ASP A 216 17.48 -6.15 1.43
C ASP A 216 17.22 -7.30 0.43
N ARG A 217 15.94 -7.59 0.19
CA ARG A 217 15.51 -8.72 -0.63
C ARG A 217 14.07 -8.58 -1.12
N LEU A 218 13.82 -8.98 -2.36
CA LEU A 218 12.48 -9.26 -2.89
C LEU A 218 12.17 -10.75 -2.83
N CYS A 219 10.88 -11.12 -2.66
CA CYS A 219 10.47 -12.52 -2.76
C CYS A 219 10.80 -13.14 -4.13
N THR A 220 10.98 -12.31 -5.17
CA THR A 220 11.32 -12.69 -6.54
C THR A 220 12.79 -13.07 -6.74
N ASP A 221 13.70 -12.58 -5.88
CA ASP A 221 15.15 -12.80 -6.04
C ASP A 221 15.55 -14.28 -5.86
N ASP A 222 14.86 -14.97 -4.95
CA ASP A 222 15.06 -16.37 -4.60
C ASP A 222 13.72 -17.13 -4.72
N ALA A 223 12.93 -16.85 -5.76
CA ALA A 223 11.63 -17.50 -5.95
C ALA A 223 11.81 -19.03 -6.03
N SER A 224 11.59 -19.70 -4.90
CA SER A 224 11.72 -21.15 -4.80
C SER A 224 10.60 -21.84 -5.57
N ASP A 225 10.83 -23.08 -6.00
CA ASP A 225 9.78 -23.95 -6.54
C ASP A 225 8.53 -23.98 -5.63
N TYR A 226 8.74 -23.86 -4.32
CA TYR A 226 7.66 -23.74 -3.34
C TYR A 226 6.76 -22.52 -3.58
N LEU A 227 7.30 -21.35 -3.91
CA LEU A 227 6.49 -20.15 -4.19
C LEU A 227 5.76 -20.27 -5.53
N HIS A 228 6.42 -20.83 -6.54
CA HIS A 228 5.80 -21.09 -7.85
C HIS A 228 4.62 -22.06 -7.75
N GLU A 229 4.72 -23.07 -6.88
CA GLU A 229 3.63 -23.98 -6.65
C GLU A 229 2.59 -23.36 -5.71
N ARG A 230 2.99 -22.91 -4.52
CA ARG A 230 2.13 -22.72 -3.35
C ARG A 230 2.02 -21.29 -2.84
N GLY A 231 2.67 -20.34 -3.52
CA GLY A 231 2.65 -18.94 -3.12
C GLY A 231 1.23 -18.37 -3.11
N THR A 232 1.02 -17.40 -2.22
CA THR A 232 -0.17 -16.58 -2.14
C THR A 232 0.20 -15.10 -2.25
N MET A 233 -0.80 -14.21 -2.22
CA MET A 233 -0.55 -12.77 -2.26
C MET A 233 0.31 -12.30 -1.07
N GLN A 234 0.18 -12.95 0.08
CA GLN A 234 1.00 -12.64 1.26
C GLN A 234 2.49 -12.94 1.02
N ASP A 235 2.80 -13.82 0.07
CA ASP A 235 4.15 -14.17 -0.33
C ASP A 235 4.75 -13.20 -1.36
N MET A 236 3.97 -12.23 -1.86
CA MET A 236 4.46 -11.11 -2.68
C MET A 236 5.13 -10.03 -1.82
N TYR A 237 6.04 -10.46 -0.93
CA TYR A 237 6.64 -9.60 0.08
C TYR A 237 7.96 -8.96 -0.37
N VAL A 238 8.29 -7.87 0.30
CA VAL A 238 9.61 -7.24 0.30
C VAL A 238 10.17 -7.23 1.72
N ARG A 239 11.48 -7.42 1.84
CA ARG A 239 12.21 -7.33 3.11
C ARG A 239 13.22 -6.20 3.04
N GLY A 240 13.27 -5.38 4.08
CA GLY A 240 14.20 -4.26 4.16
C GLY A 240 14.48 -3.80 5.58
N TYR A 241 15.38 -2.83 5.70
CA TYR A 241 15.78 -2.19 6.95
C TYR A 241 15.11 -0.84 7.09
N PHE A 242 14.25 -0.71 8.09
CA PHE A 242 13.53 0.50 8.45
C PHE A 242 14.27 1.21 9.58
N VAL A 243 14.39 2.53 9.49
CA VAL A 243 15.02 3.35 10.51
C VAL A 243 13.94 4.13 11.27
N ASP A 244 13.88 3.92 12.58
CA ASP A 244 12.98 4.62 13.48
C ASP A 244 13.55 6.03 13.81
N GLU A 245 12.73 6.94 14.34
CA GLU A 245 13.15 8.33 14.69
C GLU A 245 14.18 8.39 15.83
N ASP A 246 14.29 7.30 16.60
CA ASP A 246 15.33 7.11 17.60
C ASP A 246 16.58 6.43 17.00
N GLY A 247 16.64 6.33 15.67
CA GLY A 247 17.74 5.77 14.88
C GLY A 247 17.85 4.26 15.00
N GLY A 248 16.92 3.60 15.71
CA GLY A 248 16.82 2.15 15.76
C GLY A 248 16.62 1.58 14.37
N VAL A 249 17.30 0.47 14.08
CA VAL A 249 17.22 -0.21 12.78
C VAL A 249 16.51 -1.54 12.97
N GLN A 250 15.41 -1.74 12.25
CA GLN A 250 14.62 -2.96 12.30
C GLN A 250 14.52 -3.58 10.90
N GLN A 251 14.80 -4.87 10.80
CA GLN A 251 14.47 -5.60 9.58
C GLN A 251 12.99 -5.99 9.63
N LYS A 252 12.22 -5.57 8.62
CA LYS A 252 10.79 -5.89 8.50
C LYS A 252 10.51 -6.54 7.16
N THR A 253 9.45 -7.33 7.13
CA THR A 253 8.86 -7.90 5.92
C THR A 253 7.49 -7.27 5.75
N VAL A 254 7.20 -6.77 4.54
CA VAL A 254 5.96 -6.09 4.21
C VAL A 254 5.46 -6.57 2.85
N CYS A 255 4.15 -6.66 2.69
CA CYS A 255 3.49 -6.95 1.42
C CYS A 255 2.78 -5.65 0.98
N CYS A 256 2.70 -5.28 -0.31
CA CYS A 256 3.06 -6.01 -1.53
C CYS A 256 4.20 -5.32 -2.28
N TYR A 257 5.14 -6.06 -2.88
CA TYR A 257 6.25 -5.45 -3.64
C TYR A 257 5.77 -4.64 -4.86
N MET A 258 4.54 -4.87 -5.34
CA MET A 258 3.93 -4.13 -6.45
C MET A 258 3.60 -2.66 -6.13
N ASP A 259 3.72 -2.28 -4.86
CA ASP A 259 3.52 -0.92 -4.37
C ASP A 259 4.86 -0.20 -4.07
N LEU A 260 6.00 -0.82 -4.40
CA LEU A 260 7.31 -0.21 -4.22
C LEU A 260 7.54 0.95 -5.20
N GLU A 261 8.12 2.03 -4.70
CA GLU A 261 8.62 3.16 -5.49
C GLU A 261 10.00 3.59 -4.96
N TYR A 262 10.82 4.18 -5.83
CA TYR A 262 12.06 4.81 -5.40
C TYR A 262 11.77 6.03 -4.52
N GLU A 263 12.53 6.18 -3.43
CA GLU A 263 12.48 7.42 -2.66
C GLU A 263 13.25 8.51 -3.40
N GLU A 264 12.55 9.59 -3.76
CA GLU A 264 13.16 10.77 -4.38
C GLU A 264 13.87 11.58 -3.28
N GLN A 265 15.14 11.26 -3.04
CA GLN A 265 15.92 11.96 -2.02
C GLN A 265 16.21 13.40 -2.45
N ALA A 266 15.88 14.37 -1.59
CA ALA A 266 16.41 15.73 -1.73
C ALA A 266 17.91 15.70 -1.40
N ASP A 267 18.76 16.08 -2.36
CA ASP A 267 20.22 15.95 -2.24
C ASP A 267 20.84 16.73 -1.06
N ASP A 268 20.12 17.67 -0.44
CA ASP A 268 20.74 18.73 0.35
C ASP A 268 20.41 18.76 1.86
N ILE A 269 19.44 17.99 2.36
CA ILE A 269 19.13 17.96 3.80
C ILE A 269 18.70 16.55 4.20
N TYR A 270 19.63 15.76 4.74
CA TYR A 270 19.28 14.47 5.33
C TYR A 270 19.07 14.59 6.84
N GLU A 271 17.90 14.21 7.30
CA GLU A 271 17.64 13.88 8.70
C GLU A 271 18.55 12.70 9.14
N PRO A 272 18.82 12.53 10.44
CA PRO A 272 19.68 11.46 10.94
C PRO A 272 19.28 10.07 10.41
N GLU A 273 17.99 9.80 10.30
CA GLU A 273 17.42 8.52 9.85
C GLU A 273 17.79 8.25 8.38
N GLU A 274 17.62 9.23 7.50
CA GLU A 274 17.95 9.11 6.08
C GLU A 274 19.47 8.92 5.86
N ARG A 275 20.31 9.48 6.74
CA ARG A 275 21.76 9.21 6.73
C ARG A 275 22.07 7.77 7.12
N ILE A 276 21.32 7.21 8.06
CA ILE A 276 21.44 5.80 8.47
C ILE A 276 21.05 4.90 7.30
N GLU A 277 19.93 5.18 6.63
CA GLU A 277 19.50 4.46 5.42
C GLU A 277 20.58 4.51 4.33
N LYS A 278 21.16 5.68 4.06
CA LYS A 278 22.26 5.80 3.09
C LYS A 278 23.45 4.91 3.42
N VAL A 279 23.89 4.86 4.67
CA VAL A 279 25.05 4.01 5.01
C VAL A 279 24.71 2.52 4.98
N ILE A 280 23.47 2.14 5.34
CA ILE A 280 22.98 0.76 5.17
C ILE A 280 22.93 0.39 3.68
N SER A 281 22.39 1.27 2.84
CA SER A 281 22.36 1.13 1.38
C SER A 281 23.76 0.89 0.82
N MET A 282 24.73 1.73 1.17
CA MET A 282 26.13 1.56 0.74
C MET A 282 26.73 0.22 1.19
N TYR A 283 26.40 -0.24 2.41
CA TYR A 283 26.87 -1.53 2.92
C TYR A 283 26.25 -2.71 2.15
N LEU A 284 24.93 -2.70 1.92
CA LEU A 284 24.24 -3.75 1.19
C LEU A 284 24.65 -3.81 -0.29
N GLN A 285 25.01 -2.66 -0.87
CA GLN A 285 25.61 -2.56 -2.21
C GLN A 285 27.09 -2.99 -2.26
N GLY A 286 27.69 -3.38 -1.12
CA GLY A 286 29.10 -3.79 -1.03
C GLY A 286 30.12 -2.66 -1.22
N ARG A 287 29.68 -1.39 -1.15
CA ARG A 287 30.54 -0.21 -1.35
C ARG A 287 31.39 0.11 -0.12
N VAL A 288 30.96 -0.34 1.07
CA VAL A 288 31.65 -0.12 2.34
C VAL A 288 31.63 -1.38 3.20
N GLY A 289 32.61 -1.50 4.11
CA GLY A 289 32.68 -2.59 5.09
C GLY A 289 31.78 -2.38 6.31
N LEU A 290 31.61 -3.45 7.10
CA LEU A 290 30.84 -3.44 8.35
C LEU A 290 31.42 -2.44 9.37
N ASP A 291 32.74 -2.32 9.43
CA ASP A 291 33.45 -1.37 10.29
C ASP A 291 33.09 0.09 9.96
N PHE A 292 32.96 0.43 8.67
CA PHE A 292 32.51 1.74 8.22
C PHE A 292 31.05 1.98 8.61
N LEU A 293 30.16 1.01 8.34
CA LEU A 293 28.75 1.09 8.72
C LEU A 293 28.59 1.37 10.22
N LEU A 294 29.22 0.57 11.07
CA LEU A 294 29.12 0.71 12.53
C LEU A 294 29.70 2.04 13.03
N SER A 295 30.81 2.50 12.43
CA SER A 295 31.45 3.75 12.81
C SER A 295 30.60 4.97 12.46
N ILE A 296 30.03 4.99 11.24
CA ILE A 296 29.18 6.09 10.77
C ILE A 296 27.85 6.08 11.49
N TYR A 297 27.21 4.91 11.65
CA TYR A 297 25.97 4.75 12.41
C TYR A 297 26.12 5.31 13.83
N ARG A 298 27.17 4.90 14.56
CA ARG A 298 27.47 5.43 15.90
C ARG A 298 27.66 6.94 15.89
N ARG A 299 28.36 7.49 14.89
CA ARG A 299 28.58 8.93 14.77
C ARG A 299 27.28 9.69 14.52
N ILE A 300 26.38 9.16 13.70
CA ILE A 300 25.07 9.77 13.44
C ILE A 300 24.25 9.83 14.73
N LEU A 301 24.16 8.72 15.48
CA LEU A 301 23.43 8.69 16.75
C LEU A 301 23.98 9.69 17.77
N LEU A 302 25.30 9.73 17.95
CA LEU A 302 25.95 10.66 18.87
C LEU A 302 25.68 12.13 18.50
N LYS A 303 25.71 12.45 17.20
CA LYS A 303 25.42 13.80 16.73
C LYS A 303 23.95 14.15 16.99
N ARG A 304 23.02 13.26 16.65
CA ARG A 304 21.60 13.48 16.91
C ARG A 304 21.32 13.76 18.38
N ASP A 305 21.84 12.92 19.28
CA ASP A 305 21.57 13.08 20.70
C ASP A 305 22.21 14.36 21.26
N SER A 306 23.35 14.80 20.70
CA SER A 306 23.92 16.11 20.98
C SER A 306 23.04 17.26 20.49
N ASP A 307 22.48 17.15 19.27
CA ASP A 307 21.65 18.19 18.65
C ASP A 307 20.29 18.35 19.38
N LYS A 308 19.82 17.32 20.11
CA LYS A 308 18.63 17.40 21.00
C LYS A 308 18.83 18.32 22.20
N VAL A 309 20.06 18.69 22.53
CA VAL A 309 20.35 19.66 23.60
C VAL A 309 20.36 21.06 22.95
N PRO A 310 19.35 21.92 23.18
CA PRO A 310 19.21 23.19 22.47
C PRO A 310 20.12 24.26 23.10
N LEU A 311 21.42 24.00 23.12
CA LEU A 311 22.42 24.85 23.76
C LEU A 311 22.35 26.29 23.25
N ASN A 312 22.10 26.49 21.96
CA ASN A 312 21.99 27.80 21.32
C ASN A 312 20.70 28.56 21.68
N GLN A 313 19.71 27.89 22.26
CA GLN A 313 18.51 28.53 22.83
C GLN A 313 18.70 28.85 24.31
N TRP A 314 19.55 28.09 25.00
CA TRP A 314 19.79 28.21 26.44
C TRP A 314 20.95 29.13 26.81
N PHE A 315 21.93 29.28 25.92
CA PHE A 315 23.18 30.01 26.19
C PHE A 315 23.60 30.88 25.01
N GLU A 316 24.26 31.99 25.32
CA GLU A 316 24.86 32.86 24.30
C GLU A 316 25.99 32.14 23.55
N LYS A 317 26.09 32.42 22.24
CA LYS A 317 27.04 31.77 21.34
C LYS A 317 28.50 31.96 21.78
N GLU A 318 28.83 33.16 22.26
CA GLU A 318 30.16 33.51 22.77
C GLU A 318 30.58 32.61 23.93
N LEU A 319 29.63 32.26 24.81
CA LEU A 319 29.87 31.39 25.96
C LEU A 319 30.11 29.94 25.54
N LEU A 320 29.38 29.48 24.52
CA LEU A 320 29.55 28.14 23.93
C LEU A 320 30.89 28.01 23.18
N ILE A 321 31.37 29.11 22.57
CA ILE A 321 32.70 29.19 21.98
C ILE A 321 33.79 29.14 23.06
N GLU A 322 33.64 29.89 24.16
CA GLU A 322 34.58 29.88 25.29
C GLU A 322 34.66 28.50 25.95
N ALA A 323 33.53 27.82 26.10
CA ALA A 323 33.44 26.45 26.60
C ALA A 323 34.00 25.39 25.63
N GLY A 324 34.38 25.76 24.41
CA GLY A 324 34.91 24.84 23.40
C GLY A 324 33.86 23.94 22.74
N VAL A 325 32.58 24.24 22.90
CA VAL A 325 31.45 23.50 22.32
C VAL A 325 31.24 23.90 20.86
N GLU A 326 31.32 25.20 20.55
CA GLU A 326 31.27 25.72 19.18
C GLU A 326 32.64 26.23 18.71
N LYS A 327 32.87 26.18 17.39
CA LYS A 327 34.07 26.77 16.76
C LYS A 327 33.72 28.15 16.21
N ARG A 328 34.64 29.12 16.37
CA ARG A 328 34.60 30.36 15.57
C ARG A 328 34.75 29.97 14.09
N ARG A 329 33.71 30.21 13.29
CA ARG A 329 33.87 30.26 11.84
C ARG A 329 34.68 31.50 11.51
N PHE A 330 35.85 31.29 10.93
CA PHE A 330 36.57 32.35 10.24
C PHE A 330 36.08 32.29 8.79
N ASP A 331 35.41 33.35 8.35
CA ASP A 331 35.07 33.52 6.94
C ASP A 331 36.37 33.94 6.22
N TRP A 332 36.81 33.15 5.24
CA TRP A 332 37.91 33.47 4.33
C TRP A 332 37.36 33.69 2.93
#